data_AF-A0A3E5E1I3-F1
#
_entry.id   AF-A0A3E5E1I3-F1
#
_cell.length_a   1.000
_cell.length_b   1.000
_cell.length_c   1.000
_cell.angle_alpha   90.00
_cell.angle_beta   90.00
_cell.angle_gamma   90.00
#
_symmetry.space_group_name_H-M   'P 1'
#
loop_
_entity.id
_entity.type
_entity.pdbx_description
1 polymer ?
#
loop_
_entity_poly.entity_id
_entity_poly.type
_entity_poly.pdbx_seq_one_letter_code
_entity_poly.pdbx_strand_id
1 'polypeptide(L)'
;MGLQRECAKFMQSTKDFMNKNASAEDAHDAYLKLYDKVYQFDKHIARRYDGMSGGRYYITVCYLYYDGVLTDEDIREFDDELIG
;
A
#
# COMPACT_ATOMS: atom_id res chain seq x y z
N MET A 1 -1.86 11.06 -1.64
CA MET A 1 -0.81 10.54 -2.54
C MET A 1 -0.33 9.12 -2.16
N GLY A 2 -0.07 8.82 -0.89
CA GLY A 2 0.43 7.50 -0.43
C GLY A 2 -0.42 6.28 -0.81
N LEU A 3 -1.73 6.29 -0.53
CA LEU A 3 -2.63 5.16 -0.85
C LEU A 3 -2.56 4.77 -2.34
N GLN A 4 -2.56 5.77 -3.23
CA GLN A 4 -2.49 5.53 -4.67
C GLN A 4 -1.17 4.85 -5.08
N ARG A 5 -0.03 5.26 -4.49
CA ARG A 5 1.28 4.66 -4.77
C ARG A 5 1.35 3.21 -4.28
N GLU A 6 0.82 2.93 -3.09
CA GLU A 6 0.76 1.56 -2.56
C GLU A 6 -0.13 0.66 -3.42
N CYS A 7 -1.32 1.14 -3.79
CA CYS A 7 -2.22 0.43 -4.69
C CYS A 7 -1.57 0.17 -6.06
N ALA A 8 -0.90 1.16 -6.66
CA ALA A 8 -0.20 0.99 -7.93
C ALA A 8 0.91 -0.06 -7.85
N LYS A 9 1.74 -0.01 -6.79
CA LYS A 9 2.80 -0.99 -6.53
C LYS A 9 2.24 -2.39 -6.33
N PHE A 10 1.13 -2.51 -5.59
CA PHE A 10 0.43 -3.78 -5.41
C PHE A 10 -0.10 -4.32 -6.74
N MET A 11 -0.79 -3.50 -7.53
CA MET A 11 -1.33 -3.91 -8.83
C MET A 11 -0.22 -4.42 -9.77
N GLN A 12 0.93 -3.73 -9.81
CA GLN A 12 2.07 -4.16 -10.61
C GLN A 12 2.64 -5.50 -10.10
N SER A 13 2.88 -5.61 -8.79
CA SER A 13 3.38 -6.86 -8.18
C SER A 13 2.43 -8.04 -8.38
N THR A 14 1.12 -7.80 -8.34
CA THR A 14 0.09 -8.81 -8.57
C THR A 14 0.04 -9.23 -10.04
N LYS A 15 0.16 -8.29 -10.98
CA LYS A 15 0.29 -8.59 -12.40
C LYS A 15 1.51 -9.46 -12.69
N ASP A 16 2.67 -9.12 -12.10
CA ASP A 16 3.89 -9.90 -12.26
C ASP A 16 3.75 -11.31 -11.68
N PHE A 17 3.10 -11.43 -10.51
CA PHE A 17 2.75 -12.72 -9.91
C PHE A 17 1.85 -13.55 -10.82
N MET A 18 0.79 -12.96 -11.38
CA MET A 18 -0.13 -13.66 -12.28
C MET A 18 0.59 -14.13 -13.55
N ASN A 19 1.39 -13.27 -14.18
CA ASN A 19 2.16 -13.62 -15.38
C ASN A 19 3.11 -14.80 -15.14
N LYS A 20 3.78 -14.83 -13.97
CA LYS A 20 4.68 -15.92 -13.60
C LYS A 20 3.96 -17.26 -13.40
N ASN A 21 2.70 -17.23 -12.96
CA ASN A 21 1.95 -18.44 -12.58
C ASN A 21 0.83 -18.79 -13.58
N ALA A 22 0.67 -18.05 -14.67
CA ALA A 22 -0.40 -18.25 -15.66
C ALA A 22 -0.37 -19.62 -16.35
N SER A 23 0.78 -20.29 -16.35
CA SER A 23 0.97 -21.63 -16.92
C SER A 23 1.41 -22.65 -15.87
N ALA A 24 1.14 -22.38 -14.58
CA ALA A 24 1.49 -23.32 -13.52
C ALA A 24 0.73 -24.64 -13.69
N GLU A 25 1.43 -25.78 -13.55
CA GLU A 25 0.80 -27.11 -13.54
C GLU A 25 -0.22 -27.24 -12.40
N ASP A 26 -0.03 -26.50 -11.30
CA ASP A 26 -0.97 -26.36 -10.19
C ASP A 26 -1.61 -24.97 -10.16
N ALA A 27 -2.61 -24.78 -11.03
CA ALA A 27 -3.38 -23.54 -11.10
C ALA A 27 -4.18 -23.25 -9.81
N HIS A 28 -4.52 -24.27 -9.03
CA HIS A 28 -5.29 -24.12 -7.79
C HIS A 28 -4.43 -23.50 -6.67
N ASP A 29 -3.21 -23.98 -6.47
CA ASP A 29 -2.26 -23.37 -5.53
C ASP A 29 -1.93 -21.91 -5.91
N ALA A 30 -1.73 -21.64 -7.20
CA ALA A 30 -1.50 -20.28 -7.69
C ALA A 30 -2.68 -19.34 -7.38
N TYR A 31 -3.92 -19.82 -7.55
CA TYR A 31 -5.14 -19.10 -7.18
C TYR A 31 -5.22 -18.81 -5.68
N LEU A 32 -4.96 -19.80 -4.82
CA LEU A 32 -5.00 -19.61 -3.36
C LEU A 32 -3.97 -18.58 -2.90
N LYS A 33 -2.78 -18.59 -3.48
CA LYS A 33 -1.73 -17.59 -3.20
C LYS A 33 -2.12 -16.19 -3.68
N LEU A 34 -2.79 -16.06 -4.83
CA LEU A 34 -3.32 -14.79 -5.29
C LEU A 34 -4.38 -14.25 -4.32
N TYR A 35 -5.29 -15.11 -3.89
CA TYR A 35 -6.32 -14.73 -2.91
C TYR A 35 -5.70 -14.24 -1.60
N ASP A 36 -4.75 -14.98 -1.02
CA ASP A 36 -4.08 -14.55 0.22
C ASP A 36 -3.33 -13.23 0.01
N LYS A 37 -2.64 -13.06 -1.12
CA LYS A 37 -1.95 -11.81 -1.45
C LYS A 37 -2.89 -10.61 -1.46
N VAL A 38 -4.09 -10.73 -2.06
CA VAL A 38 -5.11 -9.68 -2.07
C VAL A 38 -5.65 -9.44 -0.65
N TYR A 39 -5.96 -10.51 0.09
CA TYR A 39 -6.49 -10.43 1.44
C TYR A 39 -5.53 -9.73 2.43
N GLN A 40 -4.23 -10.06 2.39
CA GLN A 40 -3.25 -9.40 3.26
C GLN A 40 -3.08 -7.92 2.90
N PHE A 41 -3.14 -7.58 1.61
CA PHE A 41 -3.04 -6.19 1.17
C PHE A 41 -4.25 -5.35 1.62
N ASP A 42 -5.47 -5.90 1.52
CA ASP A 42 -6.68 -5.26 2.04
C ASP A 42 -6.54 -4.94 3.54
N LYS A 43 -6.12 -5.92 4.34
CA LYS A 43 -5.86 -5.71 5.78
C LYS A 43 -4.82 -4.64 6.06
N HIS A 44 -3.76 -4.59 5.24
CA HIS A 44 -2.70 -3.58 5.35
C HIS A 44 -3.25 -2.18 5.10
N ILE A 45 -4.01 -2.00 4.01
CA ILE A 45 -4.64 -0.72 3.67
C ILE A 45 -5.65 -0.31 4.75
N ALA A 46 -6.55 -1.20 5.17
CA ALA A 46 -7.53 -0.93 6.21
C ALA A 46 -6.86 -0.47 7.52
N ARG A 47 -5.84 -1.21 7.99
CA ARG A 47 -5.11 -0.85 9.22
C ARG A 47 -4.49 0.55 9.14
N ARG A 48 -3.99 0.91 7.97
CA ARG A 48 -3.25 2.15 7.74
C ARG A 48 -4.15 3.34 7.48
N TYR A 49 -5.22 3.17 6.71
CA TYR A 49 -6.03 4.25 6.16
C TYR A 49 -7.43 4.40 6.78
N ASP A 50 -8.02 3.33 7.35
CA ASP A 50 -9.40 3.41 7.86
C ASP A 50 -9.52 4.22 9.15
N GLY A 51 -10.52 5.10 9.18
CA GLY A 51 -10.87 5.89 10.36
C GLY A 51 -9.73 6.79 10.86
N MET A 52 -8.86 7.23 9.95
CA MET A 52 -7.70 8.05 10.30
C MET A 52 -8.12 9.47 10.67
N SER A 53 -7.79 9.91 11.87
CA SER A 53 -8.05 11.27 12.36
C SER A 53 -7.09 11.66 13.49
N GLY A 54 -6.97 12.96 13.76
CA GLY A 54 -6.18 13.50 14.88
C GLY A 54 -4.76 12.95 14.96
N GLY A 55 -4.29 12.57 16.16
CA GLY A 55 -2.93 12.05 16.35
C GLY A 55 -2.61 10.78 15.56
N ARG A 56 -3.62 9.99 15.16
CA ARG A 56 -3.41 8.80 14.31
C ARG A 56 -2.99 9.18 12.89
N TYR A 57 -3.44 10.34 12.40
CA TYR A 57 -3.02 10.87 11.11
C TYR A 57 -1.52 11.15 11.07
N TYR A 58 -1.01 11.90 12.04
CA TYR A 58 0.41 12.24 12.13
C TYR A 58 1.28 10.97 12.20
N ILE A 59 0.91 10.02 13.05
CA ILE A 59 1.60 8.74 13.16
C ILE A 59 1.60 7.97 11.83
N THR A 60 0.46 7.95 11.10
CA THR A 60 0.38 7.31 9.79
C THR A 60 1.30 7.99 8.77
N VAL A 61 1.37 9.33 8.74
CA VAL A 61 2.28 10.06 7.85
C VAL A 61 3.74 9.70 8.15
N CYS A 62 4.15 9.63 9.42
CA CYS A 62 5.50 9.21 9.81
C CYS A 62 5.82 7.79 9.34
N TYR A 63 4.90 6.83 9.52
CA TYR A 63 5.12 5.46 9.05
C TYR A 63 5.19 5.37 7.53
N LEU A 64 4.35 6.13 6.82
CA LEU A 64 4.39 6.17 5.36
C LEU A 64 5.71 6.73 4.82
N TYR A 65 6.28 7.72 5.50
CA TYR A 65 7.60 8.25 5.17
C TYR A 65 8.71 7.24 5.49
N TYR A 66 8.69 6.63 6.69
CA TYR A 66 9.65 5.61 7.09
C TYR A 66 9.66 4.40 6.14
N ASP A 67 8.50 3.97 5.67
CA ASP A 67 8.35 2.87 4.71
C ASP A 67 8.69 3.29 3.25
N GLY A 68 9.06 4.55 3.02
CA GLY A 68 9.42 5.10 1.70
C GLY A 68 8.23 5.23 0.74
N VAL A 69 7.00 5.22 1.25
CA VAL A 69 5.79 5.46 0.45
C VAL A 69 5.63 6.96 0.17
N LEU A 70 5.93 7.79 1.17
CA LEU A 70 6.10 9.23 1.02
C LEU A 70 7.58 9.58 0.88
N THR A 71 7.84 10.68 0.20
CA THR A 71 9.16 11.24 -0.08
C THR A 71 9.36 12.54 0.68
N ASP A 72 10.60 13.05 0.72
CA ASP A 72 10.90 14.36 1.32
C ASP A 72 10.11 15.51 0.68
N GLU A 73 9.79 15.40 -0.61
CA GLU A 73 8.93 16.37 -1.29
C GLU A 73 7.50 16.32 -0.76
N ASP A 74 6.92 15.12 -0.63
CA ASP A 74 5.58 14.98 -0.08
C ASP A 74 5.49 15.54 1.34
N ILE A 75 6.51 15.35 2.18
CA ILE A 75 6.51 15.83 3.57
C ILE A 75 6.65 17.36 3.64
N ARG A 76 7.45 17.98 2.76
CA ARG A 76 7.62 19.43 2.75
C ARG A 76 6.31 20.18 2.49
N GLU A 77 5.43 19.62 1.67
CA GLU A 77 4.09 20.20 1.43
C GLU A 77 3.20 20.21 2.70
N PHE A 78 3.44 19.32 3.69
CA PHE A 78 2.67 19.32 4.94
C PHE A 78 3.13 20.41 5.92
N ASP A 79 4.40 20.78 5.93
CA ASP A 79 4.91 21.83 6.82
C ASP A 79 4.32 23.20 6.44
N ASP A 80 4.11 23.45 5.15
CA ASP A 80 3.53 24.71 4.67
C ASP A 80 2.03 24.84 5.00
N GLU A 81 1.27 23.73 5.06
CA GLU A 81 -0.16 23.74 5.46
C GLU A 81 -0.39 23.88 6.97
N LEU A 82 0.59 23.57 7.81
CA LEU A 82 0.50 23.67 9.28
C LEU A 82 0.86 25.07 9.82
N ILE A 83 1.52 25.91 9.01
CA ILE A 83 2.02 27.25 9.39
C ILE A 83 1.20 28.37 8.70
N GLY A 84 0.27 28.04 7.78
CA GLY A 84 -0.68 28.97 7.15
C GLY A 84 -1.98 29.14 7.92
#